data_AF-A0A517XSA6-F1
#
_entry.id   AF-A0A517XSA6-F1
#
_cell.length_a   1.000
_cell.length_b   1.000
_cell.length_c   1.000
_cell.angle_alpha   90.00
_cell.angle_beta   90.00
_cell.angle_gamma   90.00
#
_symmetry.space_group_name_H-M   'P 1'
#
loop_
_entity.id
_entity.type
_entity.pdbx_description
1 polymer ?
#
loop_
_entity_poly.entity_id
_entity_poly.type
_entity_poly.pdbx_seq_one_letter_code
_entity_poly.pdbx_strand_id
1 'polypeptide(L)'
;MTPRSRLFACSTLAVAFGFVVAPRAVSADLSKDAAKAAVAADVATLEKQLAELSSTQKKNLAVGARGIALLLMNYGDEPTKAQAAKVYAGLKLKEKDYKGGVEAVKALASPPAGGKFDSKAIDGTFELHDVMHPFSMSKSGGLNIEKDIRDLSKAGAKVDAKDALVLGARVAAIADYTLKLPNEKALTNASMKTKWERWSKDMGTAGVGLTEAAAKNDAKAMTTALKKMGDSCSNCHNDFRD
;
A
#
# COMPACT_ATOMS: atom_id res chain seq x y z
N MET A 1 -36.19 53.74 -46.74
CA MET A 1 -35.58 52.43 -46.98
C MET A 1 -34.28 52.37 -46.18
N THR A 2 -34.29 51.68 -45.05
CA THR A 2 -33.18 51.65 -44.07
C THR A 2 -32.57 50.24 -44.07
N PRO A 3 -31.25 50.08 -44.21
CA PRO A 3 -30.64 48.77 -44.29
C PRO A 3 -30.45 48.15 -42.89
N ARG A 4 -30.72 46.84 -42.80
CA ARG A 4 -30.45 46.01 -41.61
C ARG A 4 -29.03 45.43 -41.70
N SER A 5 -28.18 45.79 -40.75
CA SER A 5 -26.84 45.22 -40.59
C SER A 5 -26.89 43.94 -39.75
N ARG A 6 -26.28 42.86 -40.24
CA ARG A 6 -26.08 41.60 -39.50
C ARG A 6 -24.71 41.62 -38.83
N LEU A 7 -24.68 41.50 -37.51
CA LEU A 7 -23.46 41.32 -36.71
C LEU A 7 -23.07 39.84 -36.69
N PHE A 8 -21.87 39.54 -37.18
CA PHE A 8 -21.22 38.24 -37.01
C PHE A 8 -20.50 38.22 -35.66
N ALA A 9 -20.90 37.30 -34.77
CA ALA A 9 -20.19 37.03 -33.53
C ALA A 9 -19.06 36.02 -33.80
N CYS A 10 -17.81 36.47 -33.67
CA CYS A 10 -16.65 35.59 -33.62
C CYS A 10 -16.54 34.96 -32.23
N SER A 11 -16.69 33.64 -32.14
CA SER A 11 -16.43 32.86 -30.93
C SER A 11 -14.93 32.59 -30.83
N THR A 12 -14.25 33.21 -29.88
CA THR A 12 -12.86 32.90 -29.51
C THR A 12 -12.81 31.60 -28.72
N LEU A 13 -12.19 30.57 -29.31
CA LEU A 13 -11.90 29.29 -28.69
C LEU A 13 -10.69 29.44 -27.76
N ALA A 14 -10.91 29.56 -26.45
CA ALA A 14 -9.82 29.56 -25.47
C ALA A 14 -9.30 28.14 -25.27
N VAL A 15 -8.13 27.84 -25.85
CA VAL A 15 -7.38 26.60 -25.61
C VAL A 15 -6.70 26.72 -24.24
N ALA A 16 -7.35 26.19 -23.21
CA ALA A 16 -6.74 26.03 -21.91
C ALA A 16 -5.69 24.91 -21.98
N PHE A 17 -4.41 25.28 -22.11
CA PHE A 17 -3.29 24.38 -21.86
C PHE A 17 -3.25 24.04 -20.36
N GLY A 18 -4.01 23.03 -19.98
CA GLY A 18 -3.90 22.40 -18.67
C GLY A 18 -2.55 21.72 -18.57
N PHE A 19 -1.69 22.22 -17.69
CA PHE A 19 -0.51 21.48 -17.24
C PHE A 19 -1.00 20.15 -16.64
N VAL A 20 -0.77 19.05 -17.35
CA VAL A 20 -0.93 17.70 -16.82
C VAL A 20 0.19 17.49 -15.81
N VAL A 21 -0.06 17.89 -14.56
CA VAL A 21 0.78 17.46 -13.45
C VAL A 21 0.56 15.96 -13.34
N ALA A 22 1.59 15.17 -13.64
CA ALA A 22 1.55 13.73 -13.44
C ALA A 22 1.09 13.46 -11.99
N PRO A 23 0.12 12.55 -11.77
CA PRO A 23 -0.36 12.25 -10.43
C PRO A 23 0.83 11.82 -9.58
N ARG A 24 1.25 12.68 -8.65
CA ARG A 24 2.12 12.26 -7.57
C ARG A 24 1.31 11.28 -6.75
N ALA A 25 1.88 10.12 -6.45
CA ALA A 25 1.34 9.22 -5.45
C ALA A 25 1.26 10.00 -4.13
N VAL A 26 0.08 10.53 -3.83
CA VAL A 26 -0.27 10.93 -2.48
C VAL A 26 -0.23 9.64 -1.67
N SER A 27 0.50 9.65 -0.55
CA SER A 27 0.41 8.56 0.43
C SER A 27 -1.06 8.20 0.63
N ALA A 28 -1.37 6.93 0.92
CA ALA A 28 -2.72 6.57 1.35
C ALA A 28 -3.22 7.64 2.32
N ASP A 29 -4.41 8.22 2.05
CA ASP A 29 -4.97 9.35 2.79
C ASP A 29 -5.41 8.90 4.19
N LEU A 30 -4.42 8.51 4.98
CA LEU A 30 -4.54 7.95 6.30
C LEU A 30 -4.47 9.08 7.30
N SER A 31 -5.27 8.99 8.36
CA SER A 31 -5.11 9.88 9.49
C SER A 31 -3.72 9.73 10.11
N LYS A 32 -3.20 10.81 10.72
CA LYS A 32 -1.90 10.78 11.41
C LYS A 32 -1.82 9.69 12.47
N ASP A 33 -2.93 9.45 13.17
CA ASP A 33 -3.02 8.40 14.20
C ASP A 33 -2.96 7.00 13.58
N ALA A 34 -3.66 6.79 12.45
CA ALA A 34 -3.60 5.54 11.70
C ALA A 34 -2.17 5.24 11.23
N ALA A 35 -1.53 6.22 10.59
CA ALA A 35 -0.15 6.11 10.15
C ALA A 35 0.80 5.84 11.32
N LYS A 36 0.70 6.58 12.42
CA LYS A 36 1.58 6.41 13.60
C LYS A 36 1.48 5.02 14.21
N ALA A 37 0.27 4.48 14.37
CA ALA A 37 0.09 3.14 14.92
C ALA A 37 0.60 2.05 13.96
N ALA A 38 0.35 2.21 12.65
CA ALA A 38 0.87 1.30 11.64
C ALA A 38 2.40 1.29 11.61
N VAL A 39 3.05 2.47 11.64
CA VAL A 39 4.51 2.59 11.73
C VAL A 39 5.04 1.83 12.94
N ALA A 40 4.49 2.07 14.13
CA ALA A 40 4.96 1.40 15.34
C ALA A 40 4.84 -0.13 15.25
N ALA A 41 3.71 -0.64 14.74
CA ALA A 41 3.49 -2.08 14.57
C ALA A 41 4.43 -2.69 13.52
N ASP A 42 4.64 -2.00 12.40
CA ASP A 42 5.43 -2.51 11.28
C ASP A 42 6.93 -2.41 11.52
N VAL A 43 7.41 -1.37 12.23
CA VAL A 43 8.81 -1.31 12.72
C VAL A 43 9.10 -2.50 13.64
N ALA A 44 8.27 -2.73 14.66
CA ALA A 44 8.46 -3.83 15.60
C ALA A 44 8.42 -5.20 14.89
N THR A 45 7.52 -5.36 13.92
CA THR A 45 7.43 -6.61 13.14
C THR A 45 8.66 -6.81 12.26
N LEU A 46 9.13 -5.75 11.60
CA LEU A 46 10.30 -5.80 10.73
C LEU A 46 11.58 -6.10 11.52
N GLU A 47 11.77 -5.48 12.68
CA GLU A 47 12.88 -5.77 13.59
C GLU A 47 12.88 -7.25 14.01
N LYS A 48 11.73 -7.78 14.41
CA LYS A 48 11.59 -9.20 14.77
C LYS A 48 11.91 -10.13 13.59
N GLN A 49 11.38 -9.85 12.41
CA GLN A 49 11.64 -10.67 11.21
C GLN A 49 13.11 -10.65 10.82
N LEU A 50 13.78 -9.49 10.90
CA LEU A 50 15.18 -9.37 10.54
C LEU A 50 16.12 -9.95 11.60
N ALA A 51 15.73 -9.93 12.87
CA ALA A 51 16.42 -10.69 13.91
C ALA A 51 16.36 -12.21 13.62
N GLU A 52 15.20 -12.77 13.27
CA GLU A 52 15.09 -14.18 12.87
C GLU A 52 15.87 -14.47 11.58
N LEU A 53 15.79 -13.58 10.59
CA LEU A 53 16.51 -13.72 9.31
C LEU A 53 18.02 -13.78 9.52
N SER A 54 18.57 -13.00 10.47
CA SER A 54 20.00 -12.97 10.75
C SER A 54 20.57 -14.34 11.11
N SER A 55 19.78 -15.18 11.80
CA SER A 55 20.16 -16.52 12.25
C SER A 55 19.77 -17.63 11.25
N THR A 56 18.65 -17.47 10.55
CA THR A 56 18.07 -18.56 9.74
C THR A 56 18.33 -18.43 8.25
N GLN A 57 18.62 -17.21 7.76
CA GLN A 57 18.84 -16.90 6.34
C GLN A 57 17.69 -17.38 5.42
N LYS A 58 16.47 -17.52 5.95
CA LYS A 58 15.30 -17.99 5.21
C LYS A 58 14.82 -16.92 4.21
N LYS A 59 14.86 -17.25 2.92
CA LYS A 59 14.45 -16.33 1.83
C LYS A 59 13.05 -15.73 2.03
N ASN A 60 12.09 -16.52 2.51
CA ASN A 60 10.71 -16.06 2.67
C ASN A 60 10.56 -14.99 3.77
N LEU A 61 11.39 -15.02 4.83
CA LEU A 61 11.47 -13.92 5.80
C LEU A 61 12.04 -12.65 5.17
N ALA A 62 13.03 -12.77 4.27
CA ALA A 62 13.58 -11.62 3.56
C ALA A 62 12.56 -10.97 2.61
N VAL A 63 11.74 -11.78 1.93
CA VAL A 63 10.62 -11.27 1.11
C VAL A 63 9.60 -10.54 1.99
N GLY A 64 9.22 -11.14 3.13
CA GLY A 64 8.37 -10.52 4.13
C GLY A 64 8.88 -9.17 4.61
N ALA A 65 10.16 -9.12 4.98
CA ALA A 65 10.80 -7.90 5.43
C ALA A 65 10.82 -6.80 4.33
N ARG A 66 11.02 -7.15 3.06
CA ARG A 66 10.89 -6.19 1.94
C ARG A 66 9.45 -5.68 1.80
N GLY A 67 8.45 -6.55 1.94
CA GLY A 67 7.04 -6.16 1.94
C GLY A 67 6.71 -5.17 3.06
N ILE A 68 7.21 -5.39 4.28
CA ILE A 68 7.00 -4.46 5.40
C ILE A 68 7.75 -3.14 5.20
N ALA A 69 8.96 -3.17 4.66
CA ALA A 69 9.68 -1.95 4.32
C ALA A 69 8.91 -1.10 3.29
N LEU A 70 8.25 -1.72 2.31
CA LEU A 70 7.38 -1.01 1.36
C LEU A 70 6.19 -0.34 2.06
N LEU A 71 5.56 -1.01 3.03
CA LEU A 71 4.48 -0.41 3.85
C LEU A 71 4.96 0.87 4.55
N LEU A 72 6.11 0.80 5.24
CA LEU A 72 6.72 1.92 5.94
C LEU A 72 7.10 3.07 4.98
N MET A 73 7.54 2.75 3.75
CA MET A 73 7.83 3.75 2.72
C MET A 73 6.57 4.48 2.21
N ASN A 74 5.37 3.92 2.40
CA ASN A 74 4.12 4.56 2.00
C ASN A 74 3.64 5.59 3.04
N TYR A 75 3.51 5.17 4.31
CA TYR A 75 2.86 5.97 5.35
C TYR A 75 3.80 6.48 6.47
N GLY A 76 5.09 6.11 6.47
CA GLY A 76 6.06 6.59 7.46
C GLY A 76 6.34 8.08 7.36
N ASP A 77 6.98 8.68 8.37
CA ASP A 77 7.58 10.00 8.20
C ASP A 77 8.84 9.93 7.33
N GLU A 78 9.34 11.07 6.84
CA GLU A 78 10.50 11.12 5.94
C GLU A 78 11.73 10.34 6.46
N PRO A 79 12.14 10.50 7.75
CA PRO A 79 13.21 9.67 8.32
C PRO A 79 12.90 8.17 8.28
N THR A 80 11.69 7.75 8.66
CA THR A 80 11.27 6.35 8.64
C THR A 80 11.29 5.80 7.22
N LYS A 81 10.74 6.54 6.24
CA LYS A 81 10.74 6.16 4.82
C LYS A 81 12.16 6.00 4.29
N ALA A 82 13.05 6.96 4.58
CA ALA A 82 14.45 6.90 4.17
C ALA A 82 15.18 5.69 4.78
N GLN A 83 14.90 5.35 6.03
CA GLN A 83 15.52 4.20 6.69
C GLN A 83 14.93 2.87 6.20
N ALA A 84 13.61 2.80 5.98
CA ALA A 84 12.95 1.64 5.38
C ALA A 84 13.47 1.36 3.95
N ALA A 85 13.77 2.40 3.17
CA ALA A 85 14.39 2.25 1.85
C ALA A 85 15.77 1.60 1.92
N LYS A 86 16.58 1.92 2.93
CA LYS A 86 17.88 1.25 3.17
C LYS A 86 17.70 -0.22 3.56
N VAL A 87 16.72 -0.52 4.42
CA VAL A 87 16.39 -1.91 4.76
C VAL A 87 16.03 -2.68 3.50
N TYR A 88 15.13 -2.14 2.68
CA TYR A 88 14.69 -2.74 1.43
C TYR A 88 15.86 -2.98 0.46
N ALA A 89 16.69 -1.97 0.20
CA ALA A 89 17.85 -2.08 -0.70
C ALA A 89 18.94 -3.02 -0.17
N GLY A 90 19.04 -3.18 1.16
CA GLY A 90 19.97 -4.09 1.81
C GLY A 90 19.54 -5.56 1.83
N LEU A 91 18.32 -5.88 1.40
CA LEU A 91 17.79 -7.25 1.31
C LEU A 91 17.91 -7.80 -0.12
N LYS A 92 19.11 -8.22 -0.49
CA LYS A 92 19.43 -8.70 -1.85
C LYS A 92 18.97 -10.16 -2.03
N LEU A 93 17.73 -10.33 -2.51
CA LEU A 93 17.07 -11.63 -2.57
C LEU A 93 17.75 -12.65 -3.51
N LYS A 94 18.31 -12.21 -4.64
CA LYS A 94 18.95 -13.10 -5.63
C LYS A 94 20.30 -13.60 -5.12
N GLU A 95 21.05 -12.71 -4.50
CA GLU A 95 22.39 -12.92 -3.96
C GLU A 95 22.35 -13.62 -2.59
N LYS A 96 21.17 -13.72 -1.97
CA LYS A 96 20.99 -14.19 -0.58
C LYS A 96 21.86 -13.41 0.41
N ASP A 97 22.08 -12.12 0.14
CA ASP A 97 22.80 -11.21 1.01
C ASP A 97 21.81 -10.30 1.75
N TYR A 98 21.62 -10.60 3.04
CA TYR A 98 20.67 -9.90 3.90
C TYR A 98 21.34 -9.01 4.93
N LYS A 99 22.69 -8.98 4.97
CA LYS A 99 23.44 -8.29 6.03
C LYS A 99 23.15 -6.80 6.04
N GLY A 100 23.06 -6.18 4.86
CA GLY A 100 22.74 -4.76 4.73
C GLY A 100 21.37 -4.43 5.31
N GLY A 101 20.36 -5.26 5.05
CA GLY A 101 19.01 -5.08 5.59
C GLY A 101 18.96 -5.25 7.11
N VAL A 102 19.62 -6.29 7.64
CA VAL A 102 19.72 -6.56 9.08
C VAL A 102 20.46 -5.44 9.82
N GLU A 103 21.49 -4.85 9.22
CA GLU A 103 22.17 -3.70 9.84
C GLU A 103 21.31 -2.46 9.81
N ALA A 104 20.67 -2.18 8.66
CA ALA A 104 19.82 -1.01 8.49
C ALA A 104 18.62 -0.98 9.45
N VAL A 105 18.05 -2.14 9.84
CA VAL A 105 16.85 -2.13 10.70
C VAL A 105 17.13 -1.59 12.11
N LYS A 106 18.38 -1.67 12.59
CA LYS A 106 18.73 -1.21 13.95
C LYS A 106 18.47 0.27 14.19
N ALA A 107 18.49 1.07 13.12
CA ALA A 107 18.20 2.49 13.18
C ALA A 107 16.70 2.80 12.93
N LEU A 108 15.86 1.81 12.66
CA LEU A 108 14.49 2.04 12.21
C LEU A 108 13.56 2.49 13.34
N ALA A 109 13.73 2.00 14.56
CA ALA A 109 13.01 2.51 15.74
C ALA A 109 13.41 3.93 16.15
N SER A 110 14.53 4.45 15.65
CA SER A 110 15.02 5.81 15.91
C SER A 110 15.76 6.33 14.68
N PRO A 111 15.03 6.62 13.59
CA PRO A 111 15.64 6.94 12.31
C PRO A 111 16.45 8.24 12.41
N PRO A 112 17.62 8.33 11.74
CA PRO A 112 18.44 9.53 11.78
C PRO A 112 17.66 10.76 11.33
N ALA A 113 17.77 11.85 12.10
CA ALA A 113 17.13 13.10 11.76
C ALA A 113 17.61 13.64 10.39
N GLY A 114 16.69 14.22 9.62
CA GLY A 114 17.02 14.85 8.33
C GLY A 114 17.17 13.88 7.15
N GLY A 115 16.91 12.58 7.33
CA GLY A 115 16.76 11.65 6.21
C GLY A 115 15.63 12.12 5.28
N LYS A 116 15.94 12.29 3.99
CA LYS A 116 14.94 12.55 2.94
C LYS A 116 14.74 11.28 2.15
N PHE A 117 13.49 10.88 1.99
CA PHE A 117 13.16 9.75 1.15
C PHE A 117 13.15 10.18 -0.32
N ASP A 118 13.95 9.50 -1.15
CA ASP A 118 13.87 9.62 -2.59
C ASP A 118 13.00 8.49 -3.15
N SER A 119 11.76 8.79 -3.49
CA SER A 119 10.84 7.80 -4.06
C SER A 119 11.38 7.18 -5.36
N LYS A 120 12.17 7.93 -6.12
CA LYS A 120 12.75 7.43 -7.38
C LYS A 120 13.78 6.33 -7.16
N ALA A 121 14.39 6.25 -5.97
CA ALA A 121 15.36 5.22 -5.66
C ALA A 121 14.73 3.82 -5.56
N ILE A 122 13.40 3.75 -5.40
CA ILE A 122 12.67 2.49 -5.31
C ILE A 122 11.69 2.25 -6.47
N ASP A 123 11.40 3.26 -7.28
CA ASP A 123 10.50 3.14 -8.43
C ASP A 123 10.98 2.04 -9.40
N GLY A 124 10.10 1.08 -9.69
CA GLY A 124 10.41 -0.05 -10.57
C GLY A 124 11.32 -1.13 -9.97
N THR A 125 11.69 -1.02 -8.69
CA THR A 125 12.57 -2.01 -8.02
C THR A 125 11.81 -3.13 -7.30
N PHE A 126 10.50 -2.95 -7.08
CA PHE A 126 9.63 -3.93 -6.45
C PHE A 126 8.76 -4.63 -7.50
N GLU A 127 8.56 -5.93 -7.29
CA GLU A 127 7.64 -6.74 -8.08
C GLU A 127 6.30 -6.85 -7.36
N LEU A 128 5.22 -7.11 -8.11
CA LEU A 128 3.88 -7.32 -7.54
C LEU A 128 3.90 -8.39 -6.42
N HIS A 129 4.70 -9.44 -6.60
CA HIS A 129 4.86 -10.49 -5.59
C HIS A 129 5.38 -9.94 -4.25
N ASP A 130 6.35 -9.03 -4.27
CA ASP A 130 6.91 -8.41 -3.05
C ASP A 130 5.86 -7.54 -2.35
N VAL A 131 5.08 -6.79 -3.13
CA VAL A 131 3.99 -5.92 -2.64
C VAL A 131 2.85 -6.73 -2.03
N MET A 132 2.52 -7.89 -2.61
CA MET A 132 1.43 -8.75 -2.14
C MET A 132 1.87 -9.73 -1.03
N HIS A 133 3.17 -9.91 -0.80
CA HIS A 133 3.67 -10.85 0.20
C HIS A 133 3.10 -10.63 1.62
N PRO A 134 2.85 -9.40 2.13
CA PRO A 134 2.20 -9.20 3.41
C PRO A 134 0.83 -9.89 3.57
N PHE A 135 0.10 -10.17 2.48
CA PHE A 135 -1.14 -10.95 2.53
C PHE A 135 -0.92 -12.43 2.85
N SER A 136 0.29 -12.95 2.65
CA SER A 136 0.64 -14.34 2.92
C SER A 136 0.57 -14.67 4.42
N MET A 137 0.52 -15.98 4.70
CA MET A 137 0.57 -16.49 6.05
C MET A 137 1.91 -16.14 6.74
N SER A 138 1.87 -15.89 8.04
CA SER A 138 3.05 -15.66 8.90
C SER A 138 4.11 -16.75 8.81
N LYS A 139 3.71 -18.03 8.70
CA LYS A 139 4.65 -19.15 8.48
C LYS A 139 5.50 -19.00 7.20
N SER A 140 5.00 -18.23 6.24
CA SER A 140 5.65 -17.93 4.97
C SER A 140 6.36 -16.56 4.99
N GLY A 141 6.42 -15.86 6.12
CA GLY A 141 7.02 -14.51 6.21
C GLY A 141 6.04 -13.36 5.98
N GLY A 142 4.77 -13.64 5.70
CA GLY A 142 3.73 -12.61 5.55
C GLY A 142 3.17 -12.10 6.88
N LEU A 143 2.13 -11.26 6.80
CA LEU A 143 1.48 -10.63 7.96
C LEU A 143 0.10 -11.20 8.28
N ASN A 144 -0.32 -12.30 7.63
CA ASN A 144 -1.66 -12.88 7.72
C ASN A 144 -2.83 -11.97 7.29
N ILE A 145 -2.59 -10.86 6.57
CA ILE A 145 -3.64 -9.87 6.26
C ILE A 145 -4.88 -10.52 5.63
N GLU A 146 -4.72 -11.41 4.64
CA GLU A 146 -5.86 -12.06 3.98
C GLU A 146 -6.67 -12.93 4.96
N LYS A 147 -5.97 -13.67 5.82
CA LYS A 147 -6.62 -14.50 6.85
C LYS A 147 -7.35 -13.62 7.86
N ASP A 148 -6.74 -12.54 8.31
CA ASP A 148 -7.31 -11.65 9.32
C ASP A 148 -8.56 -10.96 8.77
N ILE A 149 -8.54 -10.48 7.52
CA ILE A 149 -9.74 -9.95 6.85
C ILE A 149 -10.87 -10.99 6.82
N ARG A 150 -10.57 -12.22 6.41
CA ARG A 150 -11.57 -13.30 6.33
C ARG A 150 -12.13 -13.66 7.70
N ASP A 151 -11.32 -13.69 8.74
CA ASP A 151 -11.78 -14.07 10.08
C ASP A 151 -12.52 -12.94 10.79
N LEU A 152 -12.06 -11.69 10.64
CA LEU A 152 -12.68 -10.51 11.25
C LEU A 152 -13.95 -10.05 10.51
N SER A 153 -14.16 -10.44 9.25
CA SER A 153 -15.39 -10.14 8.49
C SER A 153 -16.58 -11.04 8.82
N LYS A 154 -16.36 -12.13 9.57
CA LYS A 154 -17.42 -13.06 9.99
C LYS A 154 -18.42 -12.39 10.93
N ALA A 155 -19.68 -12.78 10.82
CA ALA A 155 -20.72 -12.30 11.73
C ALA A 155 -20.38 -12.63 13.18
N GLY A 156 -20.47 -11.64 14.08
CA GLY A 156 -20.17 -11.80 15.50
C GLY A 156 -18.68 -11.80 15.86
N ALA A 157 -17.77 -11.64 14.89
CA ALA A 157 -16.36 -11.47 15.19
C ALA A 157 -16.12 -10.17 15.95
N LYS A 158 -15.35 -10.24 17.04
CA LYS A 158 -14.89 -9.04 17.76
C LYS A 158 -13.69 -8.46 17.02
N VAL A 159 -13.85 -7.24 16.52
CA VAL A 159 -12.79 -6.48 15.86
C VAL A 159 -12.20 -5.51 16.88
N ASP A 160 -10.94 -5.70 17.27
CA ASP A 160 -10.23 -4.72 18.07
C ASP A 160 -9.90 -3.49 17.23
N ALA A 161 -10.18 -2.29 17.75
CA ALA A 161 -9.99 -1.06 17.01
C ALA A 161 -8.51 -0.79 16.68
N LYS A 162 -7.56 -1.16 17.55
CA LYS A 162 -6.13 -0.96 17.26
C LYS A 162 -5.67 -1.88 16.15
N ASP A 163 -6.11 -3.14 16.19
CA ASP A 163 -5.78 -4.12 15.15
C ASP A 163 -6.39 -3.74 13.80
N ALA A 164 -7.65 -3.29 13.80
CA ALA A 164 -8.33 -2.80 12.59
C ALA A 164 -7.65 -1.58 11.97
N LEU A 165 -7.18 -0.65 12.82
CA LEU A 165 -6.52 0.56 12.38
C LEU A 165 -5.17 0.25 11.70
N VAL A 166 -4.38 -0.68 12.25
CA VAL A 166 -3.15 -1.17 11.61
C VAL A 166 -3.47 -1.95 10.32
N LEU A 167 -4.45 -2.86 10.36
CA LEU A 167 -4.84 -3.67 9.21
C LEU A 167 -5.31 -2.80 8.03
N GLY A 168 -6.18 -1.82 8.29
CA GLY A 168 -6.69 -0.89 7.28
C GLY A 168 -5.58 -0.06 6.64
N ALA A 169 -4.63 0.44 7.43
CA ALA A 169 -3.48 1.19 6.95
C ALA A 169 -2.58 0.34 6.02
N ARG A 170 -2.30 -0.92 6.40
CA ARG A 170 -1.52 -1.86 5.58
C ARG A 170 -2.20 -2.14 4.24
N VAL A 171 -3.50 -2.44 4.26
CA VAL A 171 -4.28 -2.72 3.05
C VAL A 171 -4.33 -1.50 2.12
N ALA A 172 -4.53 -0.30 2.67
CA ALA A 172 -4.54 0.94 1.91
C ALA A 172 -3.19 1.21 1.22
N ALA A 173 -2.07 1.00 1.92
CA ALA A 173 -0.74 1.15 1.36
C ALA A 173 -0.45 0.14 0.25
N ILE A 174 -0.81 -1.14 0.45
CA ILE A 174 -0.61 -2.18 -0.58
C ILE A 174 -1.46 -1.90 -1.82
N ALA A 175 -2.69 -1.42 -1.65
CA ALA A 175 -3.56 -1.05 -2.76
C ALA A 175 -2.96 0.02 -3.67
N ASP A 176 -2.33 1.05 -3.08
CA ASP A 176 -1.66 2.12 -3.85
C ASP A 176 -0.46 1.60 -4.67
N TYR A 177 0.32 0.67 -4.12
CA TYR A 177 1.38 0.01 -4.90
C TYR A 177 0.83 -0.92 -5.97
N THR A 178 -0.18 -1.72 -5.63
CA THR A 178 -0.81 -2.71 -6.54
C THR A 178 -1.39 -2.02 -7.77
N LEU A 179 -2.02 -0.85 -7.61
CA LEU A 179 -2.54 -0.04 -8.71
C LEU A 179 -1.49 0.25 -9.80
N LYS A 180 -0.21 0.37 -9.41
CA LYS A 180 0.92 0.73 -10.28
C LYS A 180 1.62 -0.48 -10.89
N LEU A 181 1.21 -1.70 -10.52
CA LEU A 181 1.87 -2.96 -10.90
C LEU A 181 0.88 -3.95 -11.54
N PRO A 182 0.20 -3.59 -12.64
CA PRO A 182 -0.67 -4.52 -13.34
C PRO A 182 0.11 -5.75 -13.80
N ASN A 183 -0.46 -6.93 -13.59
CA ASN A 183 0.10 -8.19 -14.12
C ASN A 183 -0.22 -8.36 -15.62
N GLU A 184 0.30 -9.44 -16.22
CA GLU A 184 0.10 -9.72 -17.65
C GLU A 184 -1.38 -9.79 -18.03
N LYS A 185 -2.23 -10.44 -17.22
CA LYS A 185 -3.68 -10.51 -17.43
C LYS A 185 -4.33 -9.12 -17.45
N ALA A 186 -3.94 -8.24 -16.53
CA ALA A 186 -4.41 -6.85 -16.47
C ALA A 186 -4.01 -6.02 -17.70
N LEU A 187 -2.90 -6.38 -18.36
CA LEU A 187 -2.38 -5.68 -19.54
C LEU A 187 -2.94 -6.21 -20.87
N THR A 188 -3.75 -7.27 -20.86
CA THR A 188 -4.28 -7.88 -22.10
C THR A 188 -5.18 -6.97 -22.92
N ASN A 189 -5.98 -6.11 -22.27
CA ASN A 189 -6.82 -5.10 -22.93
C ASN A 189 -7.29 -4.01 -21.94
N ALA A 190 -7.88 -2.93 -22.47
CA ALA A 190 -8.35 -1.79 -21.67
C ALA A 190 -9.40 -2.16 -20.61
N SER A 191 -10.24 -3.16 -20.87
CA SER A 191 -11.26 -3.62 -19.90
C SER A 191 -10.60 -4.29 -18.69
N MET A 192 -9.61 -5.17 -18.93
CA MET A 192 -8.86 -5.82 -17.85
C MET A 192 -8.05 -4.80 -17.03
N LYS A 193 -7.44 -3.81 -17.68
CA LYS A 193 -6.77 -2.71 -16.96
C LYS A 193 -7.76 -1.94 -16.08
N THR A 194 -8.94 -1.64 -16.60
CA THR A 194 -9.99 -0.95 -15.82
C THR A 194 -10.42 -1.76 -14.59
N LYS A 195 -10.58 -3.09 -14.74
CA LYS A 195 -10.89 -3.97 -13.62
C LYS A 195 -9.78 -3.96 -12.57
N TRP A 196 -8.51 -4.03 -12.98
CA TRP A 196 -7.35 -3.97 -12.07
C TRP A 196 -7.34 -2.68 -11.26
N GLU A 197 -7.50 -1.54 -11.95
CA GLU A 197 -7.53 -0.23 -11.30
C GLU A 197 -8.70 -0.12 -10.32
N ARG A 198 -9.88 -0.61 -10.70
CA ARG A 198 -11.06 -0.63 -9.82
C ARG A 198 -10.81 -1.46 -8.58
N TRP A 199 -10.38 -2.72 -8.70
CA TRP A 199 -10.17 -3.58 -7.54
C TRP A 199 -9.08 -3.06 -6.60
N SER A 200 -8.02 -2.46 -7.16
CA SER A 200 -7.00 -1.79 -6.36
C SER A 200 -7.58 -0.60 -5.60
N LYS A 201 -8.36 0.27 -6.26
CA LYS A 201 -9.00 1.44 -5.62
C LYS A 201 -10.04 1.05 -4.59
N ASP A 202 -10.86 0.04 -4.86
CA ASP A 202 -11.87 -0.46 -3.92
C ASP A 202 -11.22 -1.02 -2.67
N MET A 203 -10.14 -1.81 -2.83
CA MET A 203 -9.34 -2.32 -1.71
C MET A 203 -8.73 -1.18 -0.88
N GLY A 204 -8.16 -0.17 -1.53
CA GLY A 204 -7.58 0.99 -0.85
C GLY A 204 -8.61 1.81 -0.09
N THR A 205 -9.77 2.07 -0.72
CA THR A 205 -10.90 2.79 -0.12
C THR A 205 -11.46 2.04 1.09
N ALA A 206 -11.62 0.72 0.99
CA ALA A 206 -12.02 -0.10 2.13
C ALA A 206 -10.96 -0.05 3.24
N GLY A 207 -9.67 -0.03 2.88
CA GLY A 207 -8.51 0.17 3.78
C GLY A 207 -8.68 1.41 4.65
N VAL A 208 -8.81 2.57 3.98
CA VAL A 208 -9.04 3.86 4.64
C VAL A 208 -10.31 3.82 5.48
N GLY A 209 -11.43 3.32 4.94
CA GLY A 209 -12.70 3.23 5.66
C GLY A 209 -12.62 2.37 6.93
N LEU A 210 -11.79 1.32 6.95
CA LEU A 210 -11.54 0.54 8.16
C LEU A 210 -10.80 1.36 9.21
N THR A 211 -9.79 2.14 8.83
CA THR A 211 -9.06 3.02 9.76
C THR A 211 -9.97 4.10 10.36
N GLU A 212 -10.86 4.68 9.56
CA GLU A 212 -11.82 5.68 10.01
C GLU A 212 -12.86 5.11 10.97
N ALA A 213 -13.38 3.91 10.65
CA ALA A 213 -14.33 3.20 11.50
C ALA A 213 -13.68 2.80 12.84
N ALA A 214 -12.43 2.33 12.79
CA ALA A 214 -11.66 1.96 13.97
C ALA A 214 -11.39 3.16 14.88
N ALA A 215 -11.01 4.32 14.32
CA ALA A 215 -10.82 5.54 15.09
C ALA A 215 -12.09 5.99 15.85
N LYS A 216 -13.26 5.66 15.31
CA LYS A 216 -14.58 5.94 15.92
C LYS A 216 -15.11 4.80 16.79
N ASN A 217 -14.37 3.69 16.92
CA ASN A 217 -14.84 2.45 17.55
C ASN A 217 -16.18 1.94 16.98
N ASP A 218 -16.45 2.16 15.69
CA ASP A 218 -17.69 1.73 15.04
C ASP A 218 -17.57 0.29 14.54
N ALA A 219 -17.98 -0.67 15.37
CA ALA A 219 -17.90 -2.09 15.05
C ALA A 219 -18.66 -2.49 13.78
N LYS A 220 -19.79 -1.85 13.49
CA LYS A 220 -20.60 -2.16 12.30
C LYS A 220 -19.90 -1.65 11.04
N ALA A 221 -19.35 -0.44 11.09
CA ALA A 221 -18.58 0.11 9.98
C ALA A 221 -17.28 -0.66 9.76
N MET A 222 -16.57 -1.07 10.82
CA MET A 222 -15.37 -1.92 10.71
C MET A 222 -15.69 -3.24 10.00
N THR A 223 -16.75 -3.94 10.43
CA THR A 223 -17.20 -5.19 9.79
C THR A 223 -17.56 -4.97 8.32
N THR A 224 -18.22 -3.85 8.01
CA THR A 224 -18.60 -3.50 6.62
C THR A 224 -17.37 -3.26 5.76
N ALA A 225 -16.38 -2.53 6.26
CA ALA A 225 -15.12 -2.28 5.56
C ALA A 225 -14.34 -3.59 5.33
N LEU A 226 -14.26 -4.47 6.32
CA LEU A 226 -13.61 -5.79 6.21
C LEU A 226 -14.28 -6.67 5.15
N LYS A 227 -15.61 -6.69 5.07
CA LYS A 227 -16.34 -7.42 4.02
C LYS A 227 -16.01 -6.88 2.63
N LYS A 228 -16.05 -5.54 2.46
CA LYS A 228 -15.65 -4.90 1.19
C LYS A 228 -14.21 -5.25 0.80
N MET A 229 -13.27 -5.26 1.74
CA MET A 229 -11.90 -5.72 1.46
C MET A 229 -11.88 -7.18 0.99
N GLY A 230 -12.57 -8.08 1.70
CA GLY A 230 -12.66 -9.49 1.33
C GLY A 230 -13.24 -9.70 -0.07
N ASP A 231 -14.26 -8.93 -0.43
CA ASP A 231 -14.87 -8.93 -1.76
C ASP A 231 -13.88 -8.43 -2.82
N SER A 232 -13.16 -7.33 -2.56
CA SER A 232 -12.12 -6.81 -3.45
C SER A 232 -10.98 -7.82 -3.67
N CYS A 233 -10.49 -8.47 -2.62
CA CYS A 233 -9.48 -9.53 -2.72
C CYS A 233 -9.99 -10.69 -3.58
N SER A 234 -11.21 -11.17 -3.31
CA SER A 234 -11.81 -12.29 -4.03
C SER A 234 -12.04 -11.97 -5.51
N ASN A 235 -12.58 -10.80 -5.82
CA ASN A 235 -12.82 -10.36 -7.19
C ASN A 235 -11.51 -10.15 -7.97
N CYS A 236 -10.50 -9.56 -7.34
CA CYS A 236 -9.17 -9.41 -7.93
C CYS A 236 -8.54 -10.78 -8.22
N HIS A 237 -8.58 -11.71 -7.27
CA HIS A 237 -8.08 -13.06 -7.49
C HIS A 237 -8.81 -13.79 -8.62
N ASN A 238 -10.14 -13.69 -8.70
CA ASN A 238 -10.92 -14.33 -9.75
C ASN A 238 -10.58 -13.82 -11.16
N ASP A 239 -10.29 -12.52 -11.30
CA ASP A 239 -9.92 -11.93 -12.60
C ASP A 239 -8.44 -12.13 -12.96
N PHE A 240 -7.54 -12.15 -11.97
CA PHE A 240 -6.10 -11.94 -12.19
C PHE A 240 -5.15 -12.99 -11.60
N ARG A 241 -5.61 -13.88 -10.73
CA ARG A 241 -4.79 -14.99 -10.20
C ARG A 241 -4.89 -16.17 -11.16
N ASP A 242 -3.79 -16.90 -11.34
CA ASP A 242 -3.75 -18.17 -12.06
C ASP A 242 -4.22 -19.34 -11.19
#